data_AF-R4JY20-F1
#
_entry.id   AF-R4JY20-F1
#
_cell.length_a   1.000
_cell.length_b   1.000
_cell.length_c   1.000
_cell.angle_alpha   90.00
_cell.angle_beta   90.00
_cell.angle_gamma   90.00
#
_symmetry.space_group_name_H-M   'P 1'
#
loop_
_entity.id
_entity.type
_entity.pdbx_description
1 polymer ?
#
loop_
_entity_poly.entity_id
_entity_poly.type
_entity_poly.pdbx_seq_one_letter_code
_entity_poly.pdbx_strand_id
1 'polypeptide(L)' 'RITIIIAHRLSTIRYANTIFVLSNRERSDNNNNNNNNNKINNEGSYIIEQGTHDSLMKNKNGIYHLMINNQK' A
#
# COMPACT_ATOMS: atom_id res chain seq x y z
N ARG A 1 -2.75 -24.65 -4.92
CA ARG A 1 -3.48 -24.00 -3.79
C ARG A 1 -3.11 -22.54 -3.78
N ILE A 2 -4.04 -21.63 -3.49
CA ILE A 2 -3.80 -20.18 -3.43
C ILE A 2 -4.14 -19.72 -2.02
N THR A 3 -3.29 -18.87 -1.44
CA THR A 3 -3.48 -18.30 -0.12
C THR A 3 -3.22 -16.81 -0.20
N ILE A 4 -4.17 -16.02 0.28
CA ILE A 4 -4.08 -14.56 0.36
C ILE A 4 -4.01 -14.22 1.84
N ILE A 5 -3.02 -13.40 2.22
CA ILE A 5 -2.80 -12.97 3.60
C ILE A 5 -2.70 -11.45 3.61
N ILE A 6 -3.48 -10.81 4.48
CA ILE A 6 -3.37 -9.37 4.78
C ILE A 6 -2.71 -9.27 6.15
N ALA A 7 -1.50 -8.73 6.20
CA ALA A 7 -0.74 -8.64 7.44
C ALA A 7 0.15 -7.41 7.45
N HIS A 8 0.36 -6.89 8.65
CA HIS A 8 1.30 -5.80 8.91
C HIS A 8 2.59 -6.29 9.55
N ARG A 9 2.70 -7.56 9.99
CA ARG A 9 3.92 -8.11 10.60
C ARG A 9 4.88 -8.61 9.52
N LEU A 10 6.13 -8.17 9.56
CA LEU A 10 7.19 -8.59 8.65
C LEU A 10 7.37 -10.12 8.64
N SER A 11 7.30 -10.77 9.80
CA SER A 11 7.42 -12.23 9.90
C SER A 11 6.34 -12.99 9.12
N THR A 12 5.20 -12.35 8.86
CA THR A 12 4.08 -12.94 8.11
C THR A 12 4.22 -12.72 6.60
N ILE A 13 4.75 -11.57 6.17
CA ILE A 13 4.80 -11.20 4.73
C ILE A 13 6.14 -11.48 4.05
N ARG A 14 7.25 -11.61 4.81
CA ARG A 14 8.61 -11.76 4.27
C ARG A 14 8.76 -12.92 3.28
N TYR A 15 8.09 -14.04 3.57
CA TYR A 15 8.23 -15.28 2.79
C TYR A 15 7.14 -15.48 1.75
N ALA A 16 6.28 -14.48 1.52
CA ALA A 16 5.25 -14.57 0.49
C ALA A 16 5.88 -14.68 -0.90
N ASN A 17 5.34 -15.54 -1.76
CA ASN A 17 5.77 -15.66 -3.15
C ASN A 17 5.57 -14.36 -3.93
N THR A 18 4.55 -13.59 -3.58
CA THR A 18 4.27 -12.27 -4.13
C THR A 18 3.63 -11.42 -3.06
N ILE A 19 4.07 -10.17 -2.98
CA ILE A 19 3.58 -9.13 -2.09
C ILE A 19 2.96 -8.05 -2.97
N PHE A 20 1.76 -7.61 -2.61
CA PHE A 20 1.10 -6.44 -3.19
C PHE A 20 1.01 -5.38 -2.10
N VAL A 21 1.54 -4.19 -2.37
CA VAL A 21 1.41 -3.03 -1.48
C VAL A 21 0.27 -2.17 -1.99
N LEU A 22 -0.70 -1.93 -1.11
CA LEU A 22 -1.86 -1.10 -1.39
C LEU A 22 -1.68 0.27 -0.77
N SER A 23 -2.05 1.32 -1.51
CA SER A 23 -2.13 2.68 -0.99
C SER A 23 -3.47 3.31 -1.32
N ASN A 24 -3.86 4.29 -0.51
CA ASN A 24 -5.02 5.11 -0.80
C ASN A 24 -4.68 6.09 -1.92
N ARG A 25 -5.66 6.39 -2.76
CA ARG A 25 -5.53 7.48 -3.72
C ARG A 25 -5.44 8.78 -2.94
N GLU A 26 -4.35 9.52 -3.13
CA GLU A 26 -4.27 10.88 -2.60
C GLU A 26 -5.44 11.65 -3.21
N ARG A 27 -6.37 12.12 -2.36
CA ARG A 27 -7.34 13.10 -2.81
C ARG A 27 -6.53 14.35 -3.15
N SER A 28 -6.34 14.60 -4.44
CA SER A 28 -5.99 15.92 -4.93
C SER A 28 -7.20 16.84 -4.71
N ASP A 29 -7.54 17.12 -3.45
CA ASP A 29 -8.54 18.11 -3.06
C ASP A 29 -7.92 19.52 -3.22
N ASN A 30 -7.51 19.85 -4.44
CA ASN A 30 -7.24 21.23 -4.86
C ASN A 30 -8.57 21.90 -5.27
N ASN A 31 -9.61 21.76 -4.46
CA ASN A 31 -10.89 22.42 -4.65
C ASN A 31 -11.39 22.99 -3.33
N ASN A 32 -10.93 24.21 -3.02
CA ASN A 32 -11.62 25.14 -2.12
C ASN A 32 -12.97 25.54 -2.74
N ASN A 33 -13.96 24.65 -2.71
CA ASN A 33 -15.34 25.02 -3.03
C ASN A 33 -16.26 24.41 -1.97
N ASN A 34 -16.66 25.26 -1.04
CA ASN A 34 -17.64 25.02 0.03
C ASN A 34 -19.03 24.70 -0.55
N ASN A 35 -19.21 23.52 -1.13
CA ASN A 35 -20.52 22.97 -1.43
C ASN A 35 -20.61 21.58 -0.81
N ASN A 36 -21.41 21.50 0.25
CA ASN A 36 -21.70 20.32 1.08
C ASN A 36 -22.49 19.24 0.33
N ASN A 37 -21.92 18.72 -0.76
CA ASN A 37 -22.30 17.42 -1.28
C ASN A 37 -21.13 16.51 -0.96
N ASN A 38 -21.30 15.66 0.06
CA ASN A 38 -20.41 14.54 0.38
C ASN A 38 -20.34 13.62 -0.84
N LYS A 39 -19.54 13.99 -1.84
CA LYS A 39 -19.24 13.14 -2.98
C LYS A 39 -18.29 12.09 -2.45
N ILE A 40 -18.86 10.99 -1.96
CA ILE A 40 -18.10 9.82 -1.57
C ILE A 40 -17.56 9.23 -2.88
N ASN A 41 -16.36 9.68 -3.27
CA ASN A 41 -15.60 8.98 -4.28
C ASN A 41 -15.24 7.62 -3.66
N ASN A 42 -16.03 6.58 -3.96
CA ASN A 42 -15.84 5.17 -3.54
C ASN A 42 -14.63 4.54 -4.25
N GLU A 43 -13.54 5.29 -4.36
CA GLU A 43 -12.31 4.83 -5.00
C GLU A 43 -11.52 4.10 -3.91
N GLY A 44 -11.52 2.77 -3.96
CA GLY A 44 -10.76 1.93 -3.04
C GLY A 44 -9.24 2.10 -3.20
N SER A 45 -8.49 1.43 -2.32
CA SER A 45 -7.03 1.39 -2.40
C SER A 45 -6.56 0.74 -3.71
N TYR A 46 -5.42 1.19 -4.24
CA TYR A 46 -4.83 0.68 -5.47
C TYR A 46 -3.43 0.11 -5.20
N ILE A 47 -3.00 -0.80 -6.08
CA ILE A 47 -1.67 -1.42 -6.00
C ILE A 47 -0.63 -0.37 -6.41
N ILE A 48 0.30 -0.07 -5.51
CA ILE A 48 1.43 0.84 -5.77
C ILE A 48 2.74 0.09 -6.04
N GLU A 49 2.89 -1.10 -5.47
CA GLU A 49 4.08 -1.93 -5.64
C GLU A 49 3.69 -3.42 -5.65
N GLN A 50 4.41 -4.21 -6.45
CA GLN A 50 4.26 -5.64 -6.53
C GLN A 50 5.64 -6.29 -6.64
N GLY A 51 5.88 -7.37 -5.89
CA GLY A 51 7.10 -8.15 -6.07
C GLY A 51 7.36 -9.14 -4.94
N THR A 52 8.61 -9.62 -4.91
CA THR A 52 9.15 -10.41 -3.79
C THR A 52 9.67 -9.47 -2.69
N HIS A 53 9.89 -10.00 -1.49
CA HIS A 53 10.56 -9.26 -0.41
C HIS A 53 11.87 -8.64 -0.89
N ASP A 54 12.74 -9.44 -1.52
CA ASP A 54 14.06 -8.99 -1.95
C ASP A 54 13.99 -7.93 -3.04
N SER A 55 13.07 -8.07 -4.01
CA SER A 55 12.92 -7.06 -5.07
C SER A 55 12.39 -5.73 -4.53
N LEU A 56 11.44 -5.76 -3.59
CA LEU A 56 10.86 -4.56 -2.99
C LEU A 56 11.84 -3.87 -2.02
N MET A 57 12.69 -4.63 -1.33
CA MET A 57 13.72 -4.07 -0.46
C MET A 57 14.83 -3.33 -1.21
N LYS A 58 15.05 -3.63 -2.50
CA LYS A 58 16.02 -2.90 -3.35
C LYS A 58 15.61 -1.45 -3.59
N ASN A 59 14.30 -1.17 -3.64
CA ASN A 59 13.80 0.19 -3.78
C ASN A 59 13.80 0.90 -2.41
N LYS A 60 14.90 1.58 -2.07
CA LYS A 60 15.04 2.31 -0.79
C LYS A 60 14.00 3.42 -0.60
N ASN A 61 13.43 3.92 -1.69
CA ASN A 61 12.38 4.96 -1.67
C ASN A 61 10.97 4.34 -1.76
N GLY A 62 10.85 3.02 -1.81
CA GLY A 62 9.58 2.30 -1.89
C GLY A 62 8.83 2.30 -0.57
N ILE A 63 7.49 2.25 -0.65
CA ILE A 63 6.62 2.22 0.53
C ILE A 63 6.83 0.92 1.30
N TYR A 64 7.05 -0.21 0.61
CA TYR A 64 7.41 -1.47 1.27
C TYR A 64 8.66 -1.32 2.14
N HIS A 65 9.73 -0.71 1.61
CA HIS A 65 10.98 -0.53 2.32
C HIS A 65 10.79 0.33 3.58
N LEU A 66 10.06 1.44 3.45
CA LEU A 66 9.71 2.32 4.57
C LEU A 66 8.88 1.58 5.63
N MET A 67 7.86 0.84 5.22
CA MET A 67 7.01 0.05 6.12
C MET A 67 7.83 -0.95 6.95
N ILE A 68 8.80 -1.63 6.34
CA ILE A 68 9.67 -2.57 7.05
C ILE A 68 10.63 -1.88 8.01
N ASN A 69 11.17 -0.72 7.64
CA ASN A 69 12.04 0.05 8.54
C ASN A 69 11.30 0.53 9.79
N ASN A 70 10.00 0.82 9.67
CA ASN A 70 9.15 1.25 10.79
C ASN A 70 8.70 0.09 11.72
N GLN A 71 9.07 -1.16 11.42
CA GLN A 71 8.74 -2.34 12.24
C GLN A 71 9.92 -2.82 13.12
N LYS A 72 11.03 -2.09 13.11
CA LYS A 72 12.20 -2.35 13.95
C LYS A 72 12.09 -1.58 15.26
#